data_AF-A0A3Q2DQ07-F1
#
_entry.id   AF-A0A3Q2DQ07-F1
#
_cell.length_a   1.000
_cell.length_b   1.000
_cell.length_c   1.000
_cell.angle_alpha   90.00
_cell.angle_beta   90.00
_cell.angle_gamma   90.00
#
_symmetry.space_group_name_H-M   'P 1'
#
loop_
_entity.id
_entity.type
_entity.pdbx_description
1 polymer ?
#
loop_
_entity_poly.entity_id
_entity_poly.type
_entity_poly.pdbx_seq_one_letter_code
_entity_poly.pdbx_strand_id
1 'polypeptide(L)'
;MVRSEGTGQSSEGPDLLRLSRTVSALRPGRFRCHQVYQNRLTRLFVLRSGLLGKMKRMMMLLLLVYVAIPFIIKLFPSIQAKLVFLNFVKMPYFIDLKRPLDQGLNHTHNFYLEPEAGQKIGVWHTVPAQMWREAQGKDGRWYDSTLNSARPVILYLHGNAGTRGGDHRVQLYKVSGVHWLEAVLIHIPEKNRIRTRTQRFLKLMLVYRFLPGFDWFFLDAISANNIRFASDENVDHISCPVLILHAEDDSVVPFHLGKKLYHLASRSQSLSGHKVQFVAFPSSLAYKHKFIYRSPELPNILSDFLGAAHPVAP
;
A
#
# COMPACT_ATOMS: atom_id res chain seq x y z
N MET A 1 95.30 -0.08 27.87
CA MET A 1 95.24 -0.04 29.35
C MET A 1 94.18 -1.03 29.78
N VAL A 2 94.41 -2.09 30.56
CA VAL A 2 95.62 -2.72 31.14
C VAL A 2 95.32 -4.24 31.15
N ARG A 3 96.08 -5.11 30.44
CA ARG A 3 97.12 -6.05 30.98
C ARG A 3 96.64 -6.85 32.22
N SER A 4 96.66 -8.19 32.27
CA SER A 4 97.75 -9.19 32.12
C SER A 4 97.11 -10.61 32.08
N GLU A 5 97.73 -11.79 31.86
CA GLU A 5 99.03 -12.32 31.37
C GLU A 5 98.75 -13.80 30.90
N GLY A 6 99.53 -14.45 30.01
CA GLY A 6 100.60 -15.42 30.32
C GLY A 6 100.23 -16.51 31.36
N THR A 7 100.37 -17.85 31.22
CA THR A 7 101.01 -18.82 30.29
C THR A 7 100.29 -20.21 30.45
N GLY A 8 100.54 -21.34 29.75
CA GLY A 8 101.39 -21.73 28.62
C GLY A 8 101.94 -23.19 28.76
N GLN A 9 101.95 -24.01 27.68
CA GLN A 9 102.51 -25.40 27.57
C GLN A 9 101.80 -26.52 28.42
N SER A 10 101.76 -27.83 28.07
CA SER A 10 102.07 -28.62 26.84
C SER A 10 101.50 -30.07 26.91
N SER A 11 101.33 -30.73 25.74
CA SER A 11 101.47 -32.19 25.42
C SER A 11 100.66 -33.32 26.14
N GLU A 12 99.93 -34.12 25.32
CA GLU A 12 99.63 -35.60 25.38
C GLU A 12 98.95 -36.17 26.66
N GLY A 13 97.91 -37.03 26.68
CA GLY A 13 97.42 -38.15 25.84
C GLY A 13 97.22 -39.39 26.78
N PRO A 14 96.41 -40.46 26.52
CA PRO A 14 95.50 -40.78 25.41
C PRO A 14 94.05 -41.18 25.86
N ASP A 15 93.31 -41.88 24.99
CA ASP A 15 91.97 -42.49 25.16
C ASP A 15 91.65 -43.16 26.51
N LEU A 16 90.37 -43.09 26.93
CA LEU A 16 89.71 -44.22 27.59
C LEU A 16 88.19 -44.29 27.33
N LEU A 17 87.84 -45.20 26.42
CA LEU A 17 86.49 -45.70 26.15
C LEU A 17 85.82 -46.35 27.38
N ARG A 18 84.49 -46.25 27.42
CA ARG A 18 83.50 -47.07 28.17
C ARG A 18 83.28 -46.82 29.67
N LEU A 19 82.01 -47.05 30.04
CA LEU A 19 81.52 -47.50 31.36
C LEU A 19 81.61 -46.52 32.54
N SER A 20 80.78 -45.47 32.48
CA SER A 20 79.96 -45.12 33.65
C SER A 20 78.50 -44.97 33.25
N ARG A 21 77.66 -45.87 33.79
CA ARG A 21 76.20 -45.71 33.75
C ARG A 21 75.78 -44.73 34.86
N THR A 22 74.59 -44.15 34.67
CA THR A 22 73.69 -43.65 35.74
C THR A 22 73.76 -42.17 36.11
N VAL A 23 73.25 -41.30 35.23
CA VAL A 23 72.43 -40.15 35.68
C VAL A 23 71.15 -40.10 34.85
N SER A 24 70.04 -40.34 35.53
CA SER A 24 68.67 -40.27 35.02
C SER A 24 68.18 -38.82 34.92
N ALA A 25 67.74 -38.37 33.73
CA ALA A 25 67.00 -37.11 33.57
C ALA A 25 65.97 -37.16 32.42
N LEU A 26 64.73 -37.49 32.77
CA LEU A 26 63.45 -37.00 32.22
C LEU A 26 63.30 -36.80 30.68
N ARG A 27 62.55 -37.68 30.02
CA ARG A 27 61.96 -37.43 28.69
C ARG A 27 60.59 -36.71 28.79
N PRO A 28 60.31 -35.64 28.02
CA PRO A 28 59.03 -34.93 28.04
C PRO A 28 57.95 -35.64 27.19
N GLY A 29 57.42 -36.76 27.70
CA GLY A 29 56.45 -37.61 26.99
C GLY A 29 54.97 -37.21 27.06
N ARG A 30 54.60 -35.98 27.47
CA ARG A 30 53.21 -35.67 27.90
C ARG A 30 52.46 -34.54 27.18
N PHE A 31 53.04 -33.84 26.20
CA PHE A 31 52.39 -32.67 25.57
C PHE A 31 51.66 -32.92 24.23
N ARG A 32 51.90 -34.02 23.51
CA ARG A 32 51.28 -34.21 22.17
C ARG A 32 49.82 -34.70 22.15
N CYS A 33 49.34 -35.39 23.19
CA CYS A 33 48.00 -35.99 23.16
C CYS A 33 46.88 -34.94 23.34
N HIS A 34 47.12 -33.89 24.14
CA HIS A 34 46.08 -32.90 24.46
C HIS A 34 45.75 -31.95 23.28
N GLN A 35 46.75 -31.61 22.46
CA GLN A 35 46.59 -30.71 21.30
C GLN A 35 45.64 -31.27 20.22
N VAL A 36 45.67 -32.59 19.99
CA VAL A 36 44.92 -33.23 18.90
C VAL A 36 43.44 -33.40 19.25
N TYR A 37 43.12 -33.63 20.53
CA TYR A 37 41.74 -33.79 20.99
C TYR A 37 40.99 -32.43 21.05
N GLN A 38 41.67 -31.39 21.55
CA GLN A 38 41.19 -29.99 21.54
C GLN A 38 40.75 -29.53 20.14
N ASN A 39 41.50 -29.90 19.09
CA ASN A 39 41.25 -29.48 17.71
C ASN A 39 40.08 -30.18 17.01
N ARG A 40 39.65 -31.38 17.46
CA ARG A 40 38.44 -32.03 16.90
C ARG A 40 37.16 -31.46 17.51
N LEU A 41 37.15 -31.20 18.82
CA LEU A 41 35.99 -30.63 19.50
C LEU A 41 35.72 -29.18 19.06
N THR A 42 36.76 -28.34 18.92
CA THR A 42 36.61 -26.98 18.39
C THR A 42 36.09 -26.96 16.95
N ARG A 43 36.54 -27.85 16.06
CA ARG A 43 35.98 -27.94 14.69
C ARG A 43 34.49 -28.30 14.68
N LEU A 44 34.04 -29.22 15.54
CA LEU A 44 32.62 -29.57 15.68
C LEU A 44 31.78 -28.43 16.28
N PHE A 45 32.36 -27.64 17.20
CA PHE A 45 31.68 -26.49 17.81
C PHE A 45 31.54 -25.32 16.82
N VAL A 46 32.61 -24.98 16.10
CA VAL A 46 32.65 -23.86 15.13
C VAL A 46 31.67 -24.08 13.97
N LEU A 47 31.51 -25.31 13.49
CA LEU A 47 30.54 -25.62 12.42
C LEU A 47 29.08 -25.44 12.87
N ARG A 48 28.72 -25.82 14.10
CA ARG A 48 27.38 -25.54 14.67
C ARG A 48 27.15 -24.05 14.96
N SER A 49 28.17 -23.31 15.37
CA SER A 49 28.09 -21.86 15.60
C SER A 49 27.81 -21.06 14.31
N GLY A 50 28.20 -21.57 13.14
CA GLY A 50 28.00 -20.90 11.85
C GLY A 50 26.52 -20.68 11.49
N LEU A 51 25.71 -21.75 11.49
CA LEU A 51 24.29 -21.66 11.09
C LEU A 51 23.44 -20.96 12.16
N LEU A 52 23.55 -21.38 13.43
CA LEU A 52 22.76 -20.78 14.51
C LEU A 52 23.15 -19.31 14.76
N GLY A 53 24.43 -18.95 14.58
CA GLY A 53 24.90 -17.56 14.65
C GLY A 53 24.48 -16.71 13.43
N LYS A 54 24.27 -17.30 12.25
CA LYS A 54 23.62 -16.63 11.12
C LYS A 54 22.13 -16.43 11.38
N MET A 55 21.42 -17.46 11.87
CA MET A 55 19.99 -17.37 12.22
C MET A 55 19.73 -16.33 13.32
N LYS A 56 20.55 -16.29 14.40
CA LYS A 56 20.45 -15.26 15.44
C LYS A 56 20.66 -13.85 14.89
N ARG A 57 21.67 -13.64 14.03
CA ARG A 57 21.90 -12.33 13.38
C ARG A 57 20.75 -11.93 12.47
N MET A 58 20.22 -12.86 11.67
CA MET A 58 19.03 -12.64 10.83
C MET A 58 17.80 -12.25 11.68
N MET A 59 17.57 -12.95 12.80
CA MET A 59 16.45 -12.68 13.69
C MET A 59 16.59 -11.32 14.41
N MET A 60 17.81 -10.94 14.83
CA MET A 60 18.09 -9.61 15.37
C MET A 60 17.90 -8.50 14.33
N LEU A 61 18.28 -8.74 13.07
CA LEU A 61 18.05 -7.80 11.97
C LEU A 61 16.54 -7.62 11.69
N LEU A 62 15.78 -8.72 11.67
CA LEU A 62 14.33 -8.67 11.49
C LEU A 62 13.64 -7.93 12.65
N LEU A 63 14.09 -8.13 13.90
CA LEU A 63 13.61 -7.39 15.06
C LEU A 63 13.95 -5.90 14.98
N LEU A 64 15.17 -5.55 14.58
CA LEU A 64 15.58 -4.15 14.39
C LEU A 64 14.73 -3.46 13.32
N VAL A 65 14.54 -4.11 12.16
CA VAL A 65 13.68 -3.60 11.08
C VAL A 65 12.23 -3.45 11.56
N TYR A 66 11.70 -4.44 12.29
CA TYR A 66 10.37 -4.40 12.87
C TYR A 66 10.21 -3.19 13.80
N VAL A 67 11.12 -3.00 14.76
CA VAL A 67 11.07 -1.86 15.69
C VAL A 67 11.26 -0.54 14.96
N ALA A 68 12.12 -0.46 13.93
CA ALA A 68 12.40 0.80 13.21
C ALA A 68 11.24 1.30 12.34
N ILE A 69 10.42 0.42 11.75
CA ILE A 69 9.35 0.79 10.81
C ILE A 69 8.34 1.80 11.40
N PRO A 70 7.78 1.61 12.62
CA PRO A 70 6.94 2.60 13.29
C PRO A 70 7.60 3.98 13.45
N PHE A 71 8.88 4.05 13.82
CA PHE A 71 9.59 5.32 13.95
C PHE A 71 9.81 5.99 12.59
N ILE A 72 10.20 5.24 11.56
CA ILE A 72 10.35 5.77 10.19
C ILE A 72 9.01 6.35 9.71
N ILE A 73 7.91 5.62 9.88
CA ILE A 73 6.59 6.11 9.47
C ILE A 73 6.21 7.36 10.28
N LYS A 74 6.46 7.41 11.59
CA LYS A 74 6.21 8.60 12.41
C LYS A 74 7.05 9.81 12.00
N LEU A 75 8.33 9.63 11.67
CA LEU A 75 9.28 10.69 11.33
C LEU A 75 9.08 11.27 9.92
N PHE A 76 8.47 10.54 8.99
CA PHE A 76 8.31 10.97 7.60
C PHE A 76 6.82 11.09 7.18
N PRO A 77 6.21 12.28 7.30
CA PRO A 77 4.82 12.53 6.87
C PRO A 77 4.55 12.18 5.39
N SER A 78 5.55 12.33 4.52
CA SER A 78 5.45 11.94 3.10
C SER A 78 5.30 10.42 2.90
N ILE A 79 5.84 9.61 3.81
CA ILE A 79 5.62 8.15 3.84
C ILE A 79 4.21 7.88 4.37
N GLN A 80 3.77 8.54 5.45
CA GLN A 80 2.39 8.41 5.95
C GLN A 80 1.35 8.70 4.86
N ALA A 81 1.51 9.82 4.14
CA ALA A 81 0.62 10.20 3.05
C ALA A 81 0.63 9.16 1.92
N LYS A 82 1.81 8.68 1.48
CA LYS A 82 1.90 7.60 0.47
C LYS A 82 1.23 6.31 0.94
N LEU A 83 1.35 5.96 2.23
CA LEU A 83 0.68 4.79 2.79
C LEU A 83 -0.85 4.98 2.85
N VAL A 84 -1.34 6.16 3.25
CA VAL A 84 -2.78 6.48 3.38
C VAL A 84 -3.48 6.67 2.03
N PHE A 85 -2.83 7.28 1.05
CA PHE A 85 -3.40 7.43 -0.29
C PHE A 85 -3.11 6.22 -1.19
N LEU A 86 -2.13 5.38 -0.82
CA LEU A 86 -1.65 4.21 -1.57
C LEU A 86 -1.33 4.51 -3.05
N ASN A 87 -1.07 5.78 -3.36
CA ASN A 87 -0.97 6.36 -4.70
C ASN A 87 0.20 5.85 -5.54
N PHE A 88 1.19 5.22 -4.89
CA PHE A 88 2.31 4.55 -5.53
C PHE A 88 1.96 3.13 -6.05
N VAL A 89 0.85 2.54 -5.60
CA VAL A 89 0.42 1.19 -5.99
C VAL A 89 -0.69 1.26 -7.04
N LYS A 90 -0.34 1.07 -8.31
CA LYS A 90 -1.29 1.00 -9.42
C LYS A 90 -1.87 -0.42 -9.51
N MET A 91 -3.00 -0.66 -8.85
CA MET A 91 -3.80 -1.88 -8.96
C MET A 91 -5.06 -1.65 -9.81
N PRO A 92 -5.38 -2.50 -10.82
CA PRO A 92 -4.62 -3.68 -11.24
C PRO A 92 -3.26 -3.34 -11.87
N TYR A 93 -2.29 -4.24 -11.73
CA TYR A 93 -0.98 -4.09 -12.36
C TYR A 93 -1.07 -4.25 -13.88
N PHE A 94 -0.13 -3.63 -14.60
CA PHE A 94 0.06 -3.77 -16.06
C PHE A 94 -1.08 -3.28 -16.97
N ILE A 95 -2.04 -2.52 -16.46
CA ILE A 95 -3.08 -1.86 -17.29
C ILE A 95 -2.58 -0.51 -17.81
N ASP A 96 -2.67 -0.27 -19.13
CA ASP A 96 -2.52 1.07 -19.70
C ASP A 96 -3.83 1.86 -19.56
N LEU A 97 -3.86 2.77 -18.58
CA LEU A 97 -5.00 3.65 -18.35
C LEU A 97 -5.24 4.67 -19.48
N LYS A 98 -4.32 4.81 -20.45
CA LYS A 98 -4.54 5.65 -21.64
C LYS A 98 -5.41 4.95 -22.70
N ARG A 99 -5.54 3.62 -22.64
CA ARG A 99 -6.23 2.79 -23.63
C ARG A 99 -7.45 2.07 -23.02
N PRO A 100 -8.55 2.79 -22.72
CA PRO A 100 -9.77 2.19 -22.14
C PRO A 100 -10.37 1.08 -23.03
N LEU A 101 -10.15 1.13 -24.35
CA LEU A 101 -10.55 0.07 -25.28
C LEU A 101 -10.03 -1.33 -24.85
N ASP A 102 -8.83 -1.42 -24.30
CA ASP A 102 -8.22 -2.68 -23.85
C ASP A 102 -8.96 -3.29 -22.64
N GLN A 103 -9.84 -2.53 -21.99
CA GLN A 103 -10.74 -2.96 -20.91
C GLN A 103 -12.17 -3.28 -21.43
N GLY A 104 -12.34 -3.31 -22.75
CA GLY A 104 -13.64 -3.49 -23.41
C GLY A 104 -14.55 -2.28 -23.25
N LEU A 105 -14.00 -1.07 -23.17
CA LEU A 105 -14.72 0.20 -23.17
C LEU A 105 -14.54 0.86 -24.55
N ASN A 106 -15.38 0.47 -25.52
CA ASN A 106 -15.21 0.82 -26.93
C ASN A 106 -15.71 2.24 -27.32
N HIS A 107 -16.26 2.99 -26.38
CA HIS A 107 -16.80 4.35 -26.57
C HIS A 107 -16.37 5.27 -25.41
N THR A 108 -15.14 5.06 -24.94
CA THR A 108 -14.52 5.82 -23.85
C THR A 108 -13.21 6.44 -24.31
N HIS A 109 -13.03 7.72 -24.01
CA HIS A 109 -11.81 8.47 -24.27
C HIS A 109 -11.04 8.76 -22.98
N ASN A 110 -9.71 8.72 -23.04
CA ASN A 110 -8.85 9.11 -21.92
C ASN A 110 -8.31 10.51 -22.12
N PHE A 111 -8.53 11.40 -21.15
CA PHE A 111 -7.88 12.71 -21.10
C PHE A 111 -7.33 13.02 -19.70
N TYR A 112 -6.76 14.20 -19.51
CA TYR A 112 -6.22 14.65 -18.24
C TYR A 112 -6.72 16.07 -17.93
N LEU A 113 -7.20 16.26 -16.70
CA LEU A 113 -7.47 17.57 -16.11
C LEU A 113 -6.21 18.07 -15.37
N GLU A 114 -5.95 19.37 -15.47
CA GLU A 114 -4.91 20.08 -14.73
C GLU A 114 -5.55 21.14 -13.83
N PRO A 115 -6.07 20.77 -12.63
CA PRO A 115 -6.72 21.73 -11.72
C PRO A 115 -5.72 22.69 -11.07
N GLU A 116 -4.47 22.26 -10.90
CA GLU A 116 -3.37 23.05 -10.35
C GLU A 116 -2.12 22.81 -11.20
N ALA A 117 -1.24 23.81 -11.28
CA ALA A 117 -0.03 23.75 -12.11
C ALA A 117 0.84 22.53 -11.75
N GLY A 118 1.08 21.67 -12.73
CA GLY A 118 1.87 20.44 -12.56
C GLY A 118 1.12 19.24 -11.96
N GLN A 119 -0.15 19.37 -11.60
CA GLN A 119 -0.97 18.25 -11.11
C GLN A 119 -1.89 17.72 -12.21
N LYS A 120 -1.88 16.40 -12.43
CA LYS A 120 -2.65 15.74 -13.50
C LYS A 120 -3.61 14.69 -12.95
N ILE A 121 -4.91 14.94 -13.11
CA ILE A 121 -5.98 13.98 -12.83
C ILE A 121 -6.37 13.31 -14.15
N GLY A 122 -6.15 12.00 -14.26
CA GLY A 122 -6.54 11.25 -15.45
C GLY A 122 -8.02 10.86 -15.41
N VAL A 123 -8.75 11.22 -16.46
CA VAL A 123 -10.20 11.04 -16.59
C VAL A 123 -10.50 10.05 -17.70
N TRP A 124 -11.51 9.20 -17.49
CA TRP A 124 -12.19 8.49 -18.55
C TRP A 124 -13.54 9.15 -18.84
N HIS A 125 -13.78 9.50 -20.10
CA HIS A 125 -15.05 10.03 -20.59
C HIS A 125 -15.72 8.96 -21.45
N THR A 126 -16.79 8.38 -20.93
CA THR A 126 -17.63 7.41 -21.66
C THR A 126 -18.86 8.14 -22.18
N VAL A 127 -19.14 8.05 -23.48
CA VAL A 127 -20.39 8.59 -24.05
C VAL A 127 -21.55 7.58 -23.90
N PRO A 128 -22.81 7.97 -24.06
CA PRO A 128 -23.95 7.07 -24.05
C PRO A 128 -23.78 5.89 -25.00
N ALA A 129 -24.16 4.70 -24.55
CA ALA A 129 -24.07 3.47 -25.33
C ALA A 129 -24.68 3.58 -26.74
N GLN A 130 -25.75 4.36 -26.94
CA GLN A 130 -26.36 4.59 -28.25
C GLN A 130 -25.39 5.25 -29.26
N MET A 131 -24.46 6.08 -28.77
CA MET A 131 -23.45 6.77 -29.59
C MET A 131 -22.22 5.91 -29.89
N TRP A 132 -22.19 4.62 -29.50
CA TRP A 132 -20.98 3.80 -29.64
C TRP A 132 -20.44 3.74 -31.07
N ARG A 133 -21.34 3.75 -32.08
CA ARG A 133 -20.97 3.75 -33.50
C ARG A 133 -20.32 5.07 -33.93
N GLU A 134 -20.91 6.19 -33.52
CA GLU A 134 -20.40 7.54 -33.82
C GLU A 134 -19.05 7.79 -33.15
N ALA A 135 -18.84 7.23 -31.96
CA ALA A 135 -17.61 7.36 -31.18
C ALA A 135 -16.39 6.62 -31.77
N GLN A 136 -16.59 5.70 -32.73
CA GLN A 136 -15.50 4.94 -33.33
C GLN A 136 -14.55 5.85 -34.13
N GLY A 137 -13.25 5.75 -33.83
CA GLY A 137 -12.21 6.54 -34.51
C GLY A 137 -12.23 8.05 -34.23
N LYS A 138 -13.00 8.52 -33.24
CA LYS A 138 -13.09 9.94 -32.87
C LYS A 138 -11.93 10.39 -31.99
N ASP A 139 -11.50 11.64 -32.16
CA ASP A 139 -10.46 12.29 -31.37
C ASP A 139 -11.04 12.97 -30.12
N GLY A 140 -10.16 13.45 -29.23
CA GLY A 140 -10.56 14.13 -27.99
C GLY A 140 -11.49 15.32 -28.22
N ARG A 141 -11.28 16.11 -29.28
CA ARG A 141 -12.12 17.28 -29.59
C ARG A 141 -13.57 16.91 -29.86
N TRP A 142 -13.82 15.75 -30.49
CA TRP A 142 -15.19 15.24 -30.63
C TRP A 142 -15.78 14.89 -29.27
N TYR A 143 -15.05 14.17 -28.41
CA TYR A 143 -15.52 13.85 -27.05
C TYR A 143 -15.81 15.13 -26.24
N ASP A 144 -14.90 16.10 -26.25
CA ASP A 144 -15.07 17.42 -25.60
C ASP A 144 -16.33 18.13 -26.12
N SER A 145 -16.61 18.07 -27.42
CA SER A 145 -17.83 18.65 -28.01
C SER A 145 -19.11 18.00 -27.46
N THR A 146 -19.08 16.72 -27.08
CA THR A 146 -20.26 16.05 -26.49
C THR A 146 -20.56 16.51 -25.06
N LEU A 147 -19.56 17.06 -24.33
CA LEU A 147 -19.78 17.67 -23.00
C LEU A 147 -20.56 18.99 -23.09
N ASN A 148 -20.53 19.66 -24.24
CA ASN A 148 -21.35 20.85 -24.52
C ASN A 148 -22.78 20.51 -24.99
N SER A 149 -23.16 19.24 -25.02
CA SER A 149 -24.53 18.83 -25.36
C SER A 149 -25.48 19.01 -24.17
N ALA A 150 -26.78 19.14 -24.43
CA ALA A 150 -27.81 19.24 -23.38
C ALA A 150 -28.07 17.93 -22.61
N ARG A 151 -27.16 16.94 -22.68
CA ARG A 151 -27.31 15.64 -22.03
C ARG A 151 -26.74 15.69 -20.61
N PRO A 152 -27.36 15.00 -19.64
CA PRO A 152 -26.81 14.93 -18.29
C PRO A 152 -25.45 14.21 -18.29
N VAL A 153 -24.51 14.76 -17.54
CA VAL A 153 -23.17 14.20 -17.33
C VAL A 153 -23.07 13.72 -15.88
N ILE A 154 -22.77 12.43 -15.69
CA ILE A 154 -22.58 11.85 -14.37
C ILE A 154 -21.09 11.91 -14.02
N LEU A 155 -20.75 12.58 -12.92
CA LEU A 155 -19.41 12.52 -12.34
C LEU A 155 -19.31 11.35 -11.36
N TYR A 156 -18.70 10.25 -11.78
CA TYR A 156 -18.43 9.11 -10.91
C TYR A 156 -17.03 9.20 -10.31
N LEU A 157 -16.90 8.92 -9.01
CA LEU A 157 -15.66 9.09 -8.27
C LEU A 157 -15.21 7.75 -7.67
N HIS A 158 -14.22 7.10 -8.30
CA HIS A 158 -13.91 5.69 -8.02
C HIS A 158 -13.29 5.39 -6.64
N GLY A 159 -12.95 6.43 -5.87
CA GLY A 159 -12.38 6.32 -4.52
C GLY A 159 -10.88 5.99 -4.48
N ASN A 160 -10.31 6.10 -3.27
CA ASN A 160 -8.86 6.21 -3.01
C ASN A 160 -7.98 5.03 -3.44
N ALA A 161 -8.45 3.79 -3.37
CA ALA A 161 -7.61 2.60 -3.55
C ALA A 161 -7.67 2.06 -4.98
N GLY A 162 -6.51 1.85 -5.62
CA GLY A 162 -6.43 1.32 -6.99
C GLY A 162 -6.92 2.28 -8.07
N THR A 163 -6.84 1.87 -9.34
CA THR A 163 -7.05 2.71 -10.53
C THR A 163 -8.44 2.55 -11.14
N ARG A 164 -8.88 3.53 -11.96
CA ARG A 164 -10.13 3.43 -12.75
C ARG A 164 -10.28 2.14 -13.57
N GLY A 165 -9.17 1.53 -14.00
CA GLY A 165 -9.17 0.24 -14.69
C GLY A 165 -9.46 -1.01 -13.84
N GLY A 166 -9.93 -0.88 -12.59
CA GLY A 166 -10.30 -2.05 -11.78
C GLY A 166 -11.63 -2.68 -12.23
N ASP A 167 -11.68 -4.00 -12.41
CA ASP A 167 -12.78 -4.74 -13.06
C ASP A 167 -14.19 -4.31 -12.61
N HIS A 168 -14.45 -4.28 -11.30
CA HIS A 168 -15.72 -3.83 -10.71
C HIS A 168 -16.17 -2.41 -11.09
N ARG A 169 -15.23 -1.53 -11.43
CA ARG A 169 -15.47 -0.16 -11.91
C ARG A 169 -15.73 -0.16 -13.41
N VAL A 170 -14.92 -0.90 -14.17
CA VAL A 170 -15.15 -1.16 -15.61
C VAL A 170 -16.53 -1.76 -15.87
N GLN A 171 -17.01 -2.64 -14.99
CA GLN A 171 -18.38 -3.16 -15.06
C GLN A 171 -19.43 -2.08 -14.73
N LEU A 172 -19.20 -1.21 -13.75
CA LEU A 172 -20.11 -0.10 -13.44
C LEU A 172 -20.31 0.85 -14.63
N TYR A 173 -19.24 1.21 -15.36
CA TYR A 173 -19.36 2.08 -16.55
C TYR A 173 -20.25 1.46 -17.64
N LYS A 174 -20.24 0.12 -17.76
CA LYS A 174 -21.03 -0.64 -18.74
C LYS A 174 -22.51 -0.73 -18.39
N VAL A 175 -22.92 -0.36 -17.18
CA VAL A 175 -24.31 -0.48 -16.68
C VAL A 175 -25.20 0.71 -17.12
N SER A 176 -24.74 1.64 -17.97
CA SER A 176 -25.57 2.79 -18.39
C SER A 176 -25.30 3.34 -19.79
N GLY A 177 -26.38 3.82 -20.42
CA GLY A 177 -26.34 4.63 -21.65
C GLY A 177 -26.33 6.13 -21.38
N VAL A 178 -25.43 6.61 -20.51
CA VAL A 178 -25.32 8.04 -20.10
C VAL A 178 -23.85 8.48 -20.18
N HIS A 179 -23.59 9.79 -20.30
CA HIS A 179 -22.22 10.31 -20.22
C HIS A 179 -21.65 10.10 -18.81
N TRP A 180 -20.54 9.37 -18.71
CA TRP A 180 -19.74 9.28 -17.49
C TRP A 180 -18.47 10.11 -17.63
N LEU A 181 -18.23 11.01 -16.68
CA LEU A 181 -16.92 11.57 -16.38
C LEU A 181 -16.40 10.94 -15.09
N GLU A 182 -15.11 10.65 -15.01
CA GLU A 182 -14.46 10.21 -13.78
C GLU A 182 -13.45 11.21 -13.21
N ALA A 183 -13.67 11.65 -11.98
CA ALA A 183 -12.64 12.31 -11.16
C ALA A 183 -12.41 11.51 -9.86
N VAL A 184 -11.68 12.07 -8.88
CA VAL A 184 -11.39 11.38 -7.62
C VAL A 184 -11.62 12.28 -6.41
N LEU A 185 -12.72 12.03 -5.68
CA LEU A 185 -12.86 12.27 -4.23
C LEU A 185 -14.10 11.49 -3.74
N ILE A 186 -14.20 10.90 -2.55
CA ILE A 186 -14.72 11.52 -1.33
C ILE A 186 -14.69 10.44 -0.23
N HIS A 187 -14.36 10.82 1.01
CA HIS A 187 -14.74 10.10 2.23
C HIS A 187 -14.73 11.06 3.42
N ILE A 188 -15.70 10.94 4.33
CA ILE A 188 -15.78 11.79 5.52
C ILE A 188 -14.75 11.39 6.60
N PRO A 189 -14.09 12.35 7.26
CA PRO A 189 -13.29 12.10 8.44
C PRO A 189 -14.17 12.24 9.68
N GLU A 190 -14.70 11.13 10.21
CA GLU A 190 -15.16 11.17 11.60
C GLU A 190 -13.94 11.23 12.53
N LYS A 191 -13.78 12.37 13.22
CA LYS A 191 -12.69 12.68 14.17
C LYS A 191 -12.40 11.56 15.20
N ASN A 192 -13.37 10.67 15.43
CA ASN A 192 -13.30 9.58 16.40
C ASN A 192 -13.05 8.16 15.84
N ARG A 193 -12.79 7.93 14.52
CA ARG A 193 -12.55 6.54 14.05
C ARG A 193 -11.68 6.28 12.81
N ILE A 194 -10.49 6.89 12.74
CA ILE A 194 -9.42 6.49 11.81
C ILE A 194 -9.10 4.97 11.91
N ARG A 195 -9.31 4.37 13.10
CA ARG A 195 -9.18 2.95 13.40
C ARG A 195 -9.82 2.00 12.36
N THR A 196 -10.96 2.35 11.78
CA THR A 196 -11.73 1.45 10.89
C THR A 196 -11.10 1.29 9.51
N ARG A 197 -10.40 2.32 9.01
CA ARG A 197 -9.74 2.29 7.69
C ARG A 197 -8.27 1.87 7.81
N THR A 198 -7.62 2.19 8.94
CA THR A 198 -6.28 1.67 9.29
C THR A 198 -6.22 0.14 9.35
N GLN A 199 -7.33 -0.53 9.70
CA GLN A 199 -7.45 -2.00 9.66
C GLN A 199 -7.13 -2.66 8.30
N ARG A 200 -7.13 -1.91 7.18
CA ARG A 200 -6.68 -2.41 5.87
C ARG A 200 -5.45 -1.69 5.30
N PHE A 201 -4.84 -0.74 6.01
CA PHE A 201 -3.81 0.15 5.43
C PHE A 201 -2.45 -0.49 5.13
N LEU A 202 -2.27 -1.76 5.48
CA LEU A 202 -1.41 -2.75 4.81
C LEU A 202 -1.58 -4.05 5.59
N LYS A 203 -1.49 -5.22 4.93
CA LYS A 203 -1.25 -6.49 5.67
C LYS A 203 0.02 -6.39 6.55
N LEU A 204 0.98 -5.56 6.16
CA LEU A 204 2.19 -5.19 6.91
C LEU A 204 1.88 -4.41 8.21
N MET A 205 0.98 -3.43 8.18
CA MET A 205 0.54 -2.67 9.37
C MET A 205 -0.20 -3.56 10.38
N LEU A 206 -0.86 -4.60 9.90
CA LEU A 206 -1.62 -5.56 10.70
C LEU A 206 -0.73 -6.34 11.70
N VAL A 207 0.56 -6.50 11.39
CA VAL A 207 1.55 -7.11 12.31
C VAL A 207 1.82 -6.17 13.49
N TYR A 208 1.87 -4.86 13.25
CA TYR A 208 2.04 -3.83 14.29
C TYR A 208 0.79 -3.55 15.12
N ARG A 209 -0.39 -4.10 14.75
CA ARG A 209 -1.66 -3.85 15.44
C ARG A 209 -1.63 -4.14 16.94
N PHE A 210 -0.80 -5.10 17.35
CA PHE A 210 -0.65 -5.53 18.74
C PHE A 210 0.49 -4.82 19.49
N LEU A 211 1.18 -3.87 18.85
CA LEU A 211 2.26 -3.10 19.46
C LEU A 211 1.68 -2.05 20.42
N PRO A 212 2.07 -2.02 21.72
CA PRO A 212 1.60 -1.01 22.65
C PRO A 212 2.02 0.39 22.15
N GLY A 213 1.05 1.30 22.04
CA GLY A 213 1.26 2.63 21.45
C GLY A 213 1.06 2.70 19.93
N PHE A 214 0.48 1.68 19.28
CA PHE A 214 0.12 1.71 17.85
C PHE A 214 -0.61 3.01 17.45
N ASP A 215 -1.60 3.44 18.23
CA ASP A 215 -2.37 4.65 17.94
C ASP A 215 -1.46 5.90 17.93
N TRP A 216 -0.53 6.01 18.88
CA TRP A 216 0.44 7.11 18.97
C TRP A 216 1.51 7.10 17.87
N PHE A 217 1.91 5.92 17.38
CA PHE A 217 2.87 5.82 16.26
C PHE A 217 2.23 6.10 14.91
N PHE A 218 0.97 5.72 14.71
CA PHE A 218 0.32 5.72 13.41
C PHE A 218 -0.88 6.66 13.31
N LEU A 219 -1.90 6.51 14.17
CA LEU A 219 -3.15 7.29 14.06
C LEU A 219 -2.93 8.76 14.41
N ASP A 220 -2.25 9.03 15.53
CA ASP A 220 -1.96 10.39 15.99
C ASP A 220 -1.01 11.11 15.04
N ALA A 221 -0.03 10.39 14.47
CA ALA A 221 0.91 10.94 13.50
C ALA A 221 0.21 11.35 12.19
N ILE A 222 -0.67 10.49 11.66
CA ILE A 222 -1.51 10.79 10.48
C ILE A 222 -2.41 11.99 10.76
N SER A 223 -3.01 12.06 11.96
CA SER A 223 -3.89 13.15 12.39
C SER A 223 -3.16 14.49 12.53
N ALA A 224 -2.00 14.49 13.19
CA ALA A 224 -1.19 15.68 13.43
C ALA A 224 -0.65 16.29 12.11
N ASN A 225 -0.40 15.46 11.11
CA ASN A 225 0.03 15.89 9.78
C ASN A 225 -1.13 16.31 8.85
N ASN A 226 -2.36 16.46 9.37
CA ASN A 226 -3.57 16.82 8.62
C ASN A 226 -3.86 15.90 7.42
N ILE A 227 -3.44 14.62 7.48
CA ILE A 227 -3.64 13.64 6.41
C ILE A 227 -5.05 13.05 6.56
N ARG A 228 -6.06 13.86 6.19
CA ARG A 228 -7.48 13.51 6.26
C ARG A 228 -8.16 13.63 4.89
N PHE A 229 -9.20 12.82 4.69
CA PHE A 229 -10.14 13.01 3.59
C PHE A 229 -11.21 13.98 4.10
N ALA A 230 -11.22 15.24 3.65
CA ALA A 230 -12.09 16.30 4.20
C ALA A 230 -13.45 16.40 3.50
N SER A 231 -14.18 15.30 3.33
CA SER A 231 -15.47 15.33 2.59
C SER A 231 -16.68 15.80 3.38
N ASP A 232 -16.50 16.05 4.67
CA ASP A 232 -17.40 16.84 5.49
C ASP A 232 -17.29 18.35 5.16
N GLU A 233 -16.11 18.83 4.80
CA GLU A 233 -15.87 20.21 4.37
C GLU A 233 -16.13 20.37 2.85
N ASN A 234 -15.61 19.45 2.03
CA ASN A 234 -15.71 19.53 0.57
C ASN A 234 -17.15 19.35 0.03
N VAL A 235 -18.11 18.92 0.85
CA VAL A 235 -19.52 18.82 0.44
C VAL A 235 -20.14 20.21 0.19
N ASP A 236 -19.69 21.22 0.94
CA ASP A 236 -20.12 22.63 0.82
C ASP A 236 -19.49 23.36 -0.39
N HIS A 237 -18.73 22.62 -1.22
CA HIS A 237 -18.21 23.08 -2.49
C HIS A 237 -18.86 22.38 -3.69
N ILE A 238 -19.85 21.51 -3.46
CA ILE A 238 -20.59 20.81 -4.52
C ILE A 238 -21.81 21.65 -4.93
N SER A 239 -21.93 21.94 -6.22
CA SER A 239 -22.99 22.75 -6.84
C SER A 239 -23.76 21.98 -7.92
N CYS A 240 -23.99 20.69 -7.68
CA CYS A 240 -24.69 19.80 -8.60
C CYS A 240 -25.43 18.69 -7.85
N PRO A 241 -26.42 18.01 -8.47
CA PRO A 241 -27.13 16.88 -7.86
C PRO A 241 -26.19 15.75 -7.40
N VAL A 242 -26.44 15.21 -6.21
CA VAL A 242 -25.60 14.16 -5.59
C VAL A 242 -26.41 12.87 -5.35
N LEU A 243 -25.95 11.77 -5.95
CA LEU A 243 -26.45 10.42 -5.67
C LEU A 243 -25.42 9.63 -4.88
N ILE A 244 -25.81 9.12 -3.70
CA ILE A 244 -24.98 8.30 -2.83
C ILE A 244 -25.55 6.88 -2.81
N LEU A 245 -24.75 5.92 -3.29
CA LEU A 245 -25.09 4.49 -3.30
C LEU A 245 -24.25 3.76 -2.25
N HIS A 246 -24.86 3.05 -1.31
CA HIS A 246 -24.11 2.32 -0.27
C HIS A 246 -24.80 1.00 0.11
N ALA A 247 -24.06 -0.11 0.07
CA ALA A 247 -24.50 -1.38 0.61
C ALA A 247 -24.31 -1.45 2.13
N GLU A 248 -25.27 -2.03 2.84
CA GLU A 248 -25.22 -2.19 4.29
C GLU A 248 -24.10 -3.13 4.75
N ASP A 249 -23.77 -4.14 3.94
CA ASP A 249 -22.73 -5.14 4.20
C ASP A 249 -21.32 -4.69 3.77
N ASP A 250 -21.11 -3.38 3.57
CA ASP A 250 -19.81 -2.80 3.24
C ASP A 250 -18.82 -2.87 4.43
N SER A 251 -18.02 -3.94 4.42
CA SER A 251 -16.91 -4.13 5.36
C SER A 251 -15.71 -3.20 5.16
N VAL A 252 -15.65 -2.38 4.10
CA VAL A 252 -14.54 -1.44 3.80
C VAL A 252 -14.88 -0.03 4.26
N VAL A 253 -16.08 0.44 3.96
CA VAL A 253 -16.58 1.74 4.40
C VAL A 253 -17.88 1.53 5.18
N PRO A 254 -17.86 1.69 6.52
CA PRO A 254 -19.05 1.50 7.34
C PRO A 254 -20.27 2.30 6.85
N PHE A 255 -21.40 1.61 6.70
CA PHE A 255 -22.66 2.16 6.16
C PHE A 255 -23.14 3.47 6.81
N HIS A 256 -22.93 3.64 8.12
CA HIS A 256 -23.29 4.87 8.84
C HIS A 256 -22.52 6.11 8.34
N LEU A 257 -21.32 5.96 7.78
CA LEU A 257 -20.56 7.08 7.23
C LEU A 257 -21.15 7.58 5.91
N GLY A 258 -21.78 6.70 5.12
CA GLY A 258 -22.57 7.09 3.95
C GLY A 258 -23.81 7.87 4.35
N LYS A 259 -24.56 7.39 5.37
CA LYS A 259 -25.68 8.15 5.94
C LYS A 259 -25.26 9.51 6.51
N LYS A 260 -24.10 9.57 7.19
CA LYS A 260 -23.54 10.84 7.69
C LYS A 260 -23.25 11.81 6.53
N LEU A 261 -22.66 11.34 5.43
CA LEU A 261 -22.43 12.17 4.23
C LEU A 261 -23.72 12.67 3.61
N TYR A 262 -24.73 11.82 3.49
CA TYR A 262 -26.06 12.24 3.05
C TYR A 262 -26.64 13.33 3.95
N HIS A 263 -26.61 13.16 5.28
CA HIS A 263 -27.15 14.15 6.21
C HIS A 263 -26.40 15.49 6.19
N LEU A 264 -25.10 15.51 5.90
CA LEU A 264 -24.37 16.76 5.66
C LEU A 264 -24.75 17.37 4.31
N ALA A 265 -24.75 16.57 3.23
CA ALA A 265 -25.12 17.02 1.89
C ALA A 265 -26.53 17.62 1.82
N SER A 266 -27.53 16.96 2.44
CA SER A 266 -28.92 17.47 2.51
C SER A 266 -29.10 18.72 3.38
N ARG A 267 -28.08 19.12 4.14
CA ARG A 267 -28.07 20.35 4.96
C ARG A 267 -27.12 21.41 4.44
N SER A 268 -26.32 21.08 3.42
CA SER A 268 -25.34 21.97 2.83
C SER A 268 -26.01 23.11 2.08
N GLN A 269 -25.51 24.33 2.27
CA GLN A 269 -26.04 25.50 1.59
C GLN A 269 -25.75 25.45 0.08
N SER A 270 -24.62 24.88 -0.35
CA SER A 270 -24.25 24.80 -1.78
C SER A 270 -25.12 23.83 -2.57
N LEU A 271 -25.74 22.86 -1.88
CA LEU A 271 -26.67 21.89 -2.44
C LEU A 271 -28.15 22.31 -2.31
N SER A 272 -28.42 23.51 -1.82
CA SER A 272 -29.78 24.05 -1.76
C SER A 272 -30.37 24.20 -3.17
N GLY A 273 -31.50 23.54 -3.42
CA GLY A 273 -32.12 23.45 -4.76
C GLY A 273 -31.59 22.30 -5.64
N HIS A 274 -30.54 21.58 -5.22
CA HIS A 274 -30.08 20.38 -5.92
C HIS A 274 -30.67 19.09 -5.33
N LYS A 275 -30.92 18.11 -6.19
CA LYS A 275 -31.39 16.78 -5.77
C LYS A 275 -30.26 16.02 -5.08
N VAL A 276 -30.42 15.75 -3.79
CA VAL A 276 -29.52 14.90 -2.99
C VAL A 276 -30.27 13.62 -2.63
N GLN A 277 -29.77 12.45 -3.03
CA GLN A 277 -30.43 11.16 -2.84
C GLN A 277 -29.46 10.13 -2.26
N PHE A 278 -29.92 9.35 -1.27
CA PHE A 278 -29.19 8.20 -0.72
C PHE A 278 -29.97 6.93 -0.99
N VAL A 279 -29.31 5.93 -1.59
CA VAL A 279 -29.88 4.60 -1.84
C VAL A 279 -29.08 3.57 -1.05
N ALA A 280 -29.79 2.94 -0.11
CA ALA A 280 -29.31 1.82 0.67
C ALA A 280 -29.55 0.51 -0.09
N PHE A 281 -28.53 -0.32 -0.24
CA PHE A 281 -28.70 -1.70 -0.69
C PHE A 281 -28.69 -2.64 0.53
N PRO A 282 -29.81 -3.37 0.79
CA PRO A 282 -29.92 -4.26 1.93
C PRO A 282 -28.82 -5.32 1.99
N SER A 283 -28.42 -5.66 3.22
CA SER A 283 -27.37 -6.67 3.49
C SER A 283 -27.64 -8.04 2.81
N SER A 284 -28.92 -8.38 2.57
CA SER A 284 -29.35 -9.62 1.92
C SER A 284 -28.90 -9.74 0.46
N LEU A 285 -28.63 -8.63 -0.23
CA LEU A 285 -28.18 -8.61 -1.63
C LEU A 285 -26.67 -8.89 -1.78
N ALA A 286 -25.92 -8.91 -0.67
CA ALA A 286 -24.50 -9.27 -0.60
C ALA A 286 -23.55 -8.47 -1.52
N TYR A 287 -23.91 -7.22 -1.86
CA TYR A 287 -23.14 -6.39 -2.80
C TYR A 287 -21.81 -5.87 -2.23
N LYS A 288 -21.68 -5.73 -0.91
CA LYS A 288 -20.45 -5.29 -0.24
C LYS A 288 -19.96 -3.95 -0.81
N HIS A 289 -18.67 -3.67 -0.63
CA HIS A 289 -18.02 -2.46 -1.13
C HIS A 289 -17.95 -2.32 -2.66
N LYS A 290 -18.16 -3.40 -3.43
CA LYS A 290 -17.71 -3.47 -4.83
C LYS A 290 -18.74 -3.90 -5.86
N PHE A 291 -19.85 -4.51 -5.45
CA PHE A 291 -20.73 -5.22 -6.38
C PHE A 291 -22.11 -4.57 -6.55
N ILE A 292 -22.27 -3.30 -6.15
CA ILE A 292 -23.49 -2.50 -6.40
C ILE A 292 -23.84 -2.46 -7.89
N TYR A 293 -22.83 -2.49 -8.78
CA TYR A 293 -23.03 -2.59 -10.24
C TYR A 293 -23.81 -3.85 -10.69
N ARG A 294 -23.95 -4.86 -9.83
CA ARG A 294 -24.73 -6.08 -10.09
C ARG A 294 -26.22 -5.93 -9.76
N SER A 295 -26.65 -4.79 -9.24
CA SER A 295 -28.06 -4.55 -8.99
C SER A 295 -28.81 -4.38 -10.32
N PRO A 296 -29.87 -5.16 -10.58
CA PRO A 296 -30.72 -4.98 -11.76
C PRO A 296 -31.53 -3.68 -11.69
N GLU A 297 -31.68 -3.10 -10.50
CA GLU A 297 -32.38 -1.83 -10.28
C GLU A 297 -31.49 -0.61 -10.54
N LEU A 298 -30.16 -0.78 -10.62
CA LEU A 298 -29.24 0.34 -10.76
C LEU A 298 -29.50 1.23 -12.00
N PRO A 299 -29.80 0.69 -13.20
CA PRO A 299 -30.21 1.51 -14.34
C PRO A 299 -31.46 2.35 -14.06
N ASN A 300 -32.44 1.80 -13.34
CA ASN A 300 -33.67 2.50 -12.97
C ASN A 300 -33.38 3.61 -11.95
N ILE A 301 -32.63 3.30 -10.89
CA ILE A 301 -32.18 4.27 -9.88
C ILE A 301 -31.44 5.46 -10.52
N LEU A 302 -30.59 5.19 -11.53
CA LEU A 302 -29.89 6.25 -12.27
C LEU A 302 -30.84 7.05 -13.17
N SER A 303 -31.76 6.39 -13.87
CA SER A 303 -32.79 7.02 -14.71
C SER A 303 -33.69 7.94 -13.88
N ASP A 304 -34.21 7.45 -12.75
CA ASP A 304 -35.04 8.16 -11.78
C ASP A 304 -34.28 9.31 -11.13
N PHE A 305 -32.99 9.13 -10.84
CA PHE A 305 -32.15 10.20 -10.30
C PHE A 305 -32.04 11.35 -11.30
N LEU A 306 -31.73 11.04 -12.56
CA LEU A 306 -31.53 12.00 -13.66
C LEU A 306 -32.83 12.60 -14.23
N GLY A 307 -33.99 12.03 -13.91
CA GLY A 307 -35.27 12.41 -14.53
C GLY A 307 -35.37 11.99 -16.00
N ALA A 308 -34.63 10.95 -16.41
CA ALA A 308 -34.68 10.39 -17.75
C ALA A 308 -35.80 9.34 -17.85
N ALA A 309 -36.34 9.11 -19.04
CA ALA A 309 -37.25 8.00 -19.28
C ALA A 309 -36.53 6.65 -19.09
N HIS A 310 -37.21 5.68 -18.46
CA HIS A 310 -36.61 4.38 -18.13
C HIS A 310 -36.00 3.69 -19.37
N PRO A 311 -34.74 3.23 -19.30
CA PRO A 311 -34.18 2.37 -20.34
C PRO A 311 -34.91 1.03 -20.32
N VAL A 312 -35.71 0.76 -21.35
CA VAL A 312 -36.29 -0.57 -21.58
C VAL A 312 -35.16 -1.58 -21.72
N ALA A 313 -35.19 -2.63 -20.89
CA ALA A 313 -34.19 -3.70 -20.94
C ALA A 313 -34.26 -4.43 -22.30
N PRO A 314 -33.12 -4.83 -22.88
CA PRO A 314 -33.07 -5.64 -24.11
C PRO A 314 -33.50 -7.09 -23.87
#